data_AF-A0A1U8AN61-F1
#
_entry.id   AF-A0A1U8AN61-F1
#
_cell.length_a   1.000
_cell.length_b   1.000
_cell.length_c   1.000
_cell.angle_alpha   90.00
_cell.angle_beta   90.00
_cell.angle_gamma   90.00
#
_symmetry.space_group_name_H-M   'P 1'
#
loop_
_entity.id
_entity.type
_entity.pdbx_description
1 polymer ?
#
loop_
_entity_poly.entity_id
_entity_poly.type
_entity_poly.pdbx_seq_one_letter_code
_entity_poly.pdbx_strand_id
1 'polypeptide(L)'
;MVEEGRNKRVVESLGWLTESSVMPKKHKAIEGVGASSILELKAQLYKTQEEAKKAKELAADVEFHRAKKKIVPYDVFAQKNSGVESRANKDKLELKAVNDGSASYAALERKAELYEKLARGELSDEEEKEKYCVDFFRKSLVQEESQQLQTHDASPGVSIENEDDNNDASYLLNTKTLGPGRTASTVDNDEHKRFVREVHEEANKAREKVSALKLHRQEQATARREKLRQAYLRKQLEKLKEAAASKTDDRMVV
;
A
#
# COMPACT_ATOMS: atom_id res chain seq x y z
N MET A 1 -79.41 -8.82 -27.96
CA MET A 1 -78.63 -8.07 -28.98
C MET A 1 -78.26 -6.75 -28.34
N VAL A 2 -77.02 -6.35 -28.08
CA VAL A 2 -75.68 -6.81 -28.49
C VAL A 2 -74.72 -6.47 -27.34
N GLU A 3 -73.86 -7.43 -27.01
CA GLU A 3 -72.66 -7.25 -26.18
C GLU A 3 -71.61 -6.49 -27.00
N GLU A 4 -71.21 -5.28 -26.57
CA GLU A 4 -70.06 -4.59 -27.16
C GLU A 4 -68.84 -4.72 -26.24
N GLY A 5 -67.99 -5.67 -26.62
CA GLY A 5 -66.70 -5.92 -26.00
C GLY A 5 -65.81 -4.68 -25.99
N ARG A 6 -65.49 -4.22 -24.79
CA ARG A 6 -64.47 -3.18 -24.57
C ARG A 6 -63.11 -3.76 -24.93
N ASN A 7 -62.63 -3.42 -26.12
CA ASN A 7 -61.29 -3.73 -26.61
C ASN A 7 -60.22 -3.31 -25.59
N LYS A 8 -59.67 -4.28 -24.87
CA LYS A 8 -58.46 -4.12 -24.05
C LYS A 8 -57.31 -3.92 -25.02
N ARG A 9 -56.89 -2.67 -25.21
CA ARG A 9 -55.59 -2.37 -25.83
C ARG A 9 -54.51 -2.93 -24.92
N VAL A 10 -54.05 -4.14 -25.21
CA VAL A 10 -52.82 -4.69 -24.67
C VAL A 10 -51.70 -3.88 -25.34
N VAL A 11 -51.34 -2.77 -24.71
CA VAL A 11 -50.09 -2.10 -25.05
C VAL A 11 -49.00 -3.08 -24.66
N GLU A 12 -48.28 -3.59 -25.64
CA GLU A 12 -47.11 -4.41 -25.41
C GLU A 12 -46.18 -3.61 -24.51
N SER A 13 -46.07 -4.05 -23.25
CA SER A 13 -45.13 -3.47 -22.31
C SER A 13 -43.76 -3.52 -22.98
N LEU A 14 -43.10 -2.36 -23.16
CA LEU A 14 -41.73 -2.25 -23.69
C LEU A 14 -40.67 -2.80 -22.70
N GLY A 15 -41.06 -3.86 -21.99
CA GLY A 15 -40.29 -4.59 -21.00
C GLY A 15 -39.70 -3.70 -19.91
N TRP A 16 -38.60 -4.22 -19.35
CA TRP A 16 -37.81 -3.53 -18.34
C TRP A 16 -37.20 -2.20 -18.83
N LEU A 17 -37.14 -1.94 -20.13
CA LEU A 17 -36.50 -0.75 -20.71
C LEU A 17 -37.28 0.55 -20.45
N THR A 18 -38.62 0.48 -20.34
CA THR A 18 -39.44 1.68 -20.12
C THR A 18 -40.28 1.63 -18.85
N GLU A 19 -40.69 0.44 -18.40
CA GLU A 19 -41.58 0.31 -17.24
C GLU A 19 -40.86 0.32 -15.90
N SER A 20 -39.56 0.00 -15.87
CA SER A 20 -38.77 -0.03 -14.63
C SER A 20 -38.36 1.36 -14.13
N SER A 21 -38.39 2.38 -14.99
CA SER A 21 -38.01 3.75 -14.64
C SER A 21 -39.01 4.43 -13.70
N VAL A 22 -40.28 4.04 -13.77
CA VAL A 22 -41.34 4.58 -12.92
C VAL A 22 -41.61 3.61 -11.79
N MET A 23 -41.28 4.01 -10.55
CA MET A 23 -41.54 3.18 -9.38
C MET A 23 -43.04 2.82 -9.29
N PRO A 24 -43.38 1.54 -9.03
CA PRO A 24 -44.77 1.15 -8.88
C PRO A 24 -45.39 1.86 -7.67
N LYS A 25 -46.54 2.52 -7.88
CA LYS A 25 -47.27 3.25 -6.81
C LYS A 25 -47.72 2.35 -5.66
N LYS A 26 -47.89 1.05 -5.92
CA LYS A 26 -48.28 0.05 -4.92
C LYS A 26 -47.12 -0.92 -4.70
N HIS A 27 -46.88 -1.30 -3.46
CA HIS A 27 -45.86 -2.31 -3.13
C HIS A 27 -46.26 -3.66 -3.72
N LYS A 28 -45.44 -4.18 -4.64
CA LYS A 28 -45.55 -5.55 -5.14
C LYS A 28 -44.70 -6.45 -4.24
N ALA A 29 -45.29 -7.54 -3.75
CA ALA A 29 -44.52 -8.56 -3.04
C ALA A 29 -43.52 -9.18 -4.02
N ILE A 30 -42.28 -9.34 -3.58
CA ILE A 30 -41.22 -9.96 -4.37
C ILE A 30 -41.19 -11.43 -3.96
N GLU A 31 -41.34 -12.33 -4.92
CA GLU A 31 -41.27 -13.78 -4.69
C GLU A 31 -39.91 -14.15 -4.10
N GLY A 32 -39.91 -14.90 -3.00
CA GLY A 32 -38.68 -15.30 -2.29
C GLY A 32 -38.11 -14.27 -1.31
N VAL A 33 -38.68 -13.07 -1.18
CA VAL A 33 -38.24 -12.07 -0.19
C VAL A 33 -39.29 -11.87 0.91
N GLY A 34 -38.89 -12.10 2.16
CA GLY A 34 -39.75 -11.90 3.33
C GLY A 34 -40.09 -10.42 3.56
N ALA A 35 -41.32 -10.14 4.01
CA ALA A 35 -41.78 -8.78 4.31
C ALA A 35 -40.93 -8.07 5.38
N SER A 36 -40.39 -8.84 6.34
CA SER A 36 -39.46 -8.35 7.37
C SER A 36 -38.15 -7.84 6.77
N SER A 37 -37.56 -8.58 5.83
CA SER A 37 -36.31 -8.19 5.14
C SER A 37 -36.50 -6.90 4.33
N ILE A 38 -37.66 -6.73 3.69
CA ILE A 38 -37.98 -5.50 2.95
C ILE A 38 -38.08 -4.30 3.91
N LEU A 39 -38.67 -4.48 5.09
CA LEU A 39 -38.77 -3.44 6.11
C LEU A 39 -37.41 -3.09 6.70
N GLU A 40 -36.56 -4.08 6.97
CA GLU A 40 -35.20 -3.88 7.46
C GLU A 40 -34.35 -3.09 6.46
N LEU A 41 -34.42 -3.45 5.17
CA LEU A 41 -33.73 -2.73 4.10
C LEU A 41 -34.24 -1.28 3.98
N LYS A 42 -35.56 -1.06 4.07
CA LYS A 42 -36.13 0.29 4.11
C LYS A 42 -35.63 1.08 5.32
N ALA A 43 -35.50 0.45 6.48
CA ALA A 43 -34.97 1.10 7.68
C ALA A 43 -33.50 1.49 7.50
N GLN A 44 -32.68 0.63 6.88
CA GLN A 44 -31.28 0.93 6.57
C GLN A 44 -31.15 2.06 5.52
N LEU A 45 -32.02 2.05 4.50
CA LEU A 45 -32.09 3.13 3.51
C LEU A 45 -32.49 4.46 4.16
N TYR A 46 -33.43 4.45 5.09
CA TYR A 46 -33.85 5.64 5.81
C TYR A 46 -32.75 6.16 6.74
N LYS A 47 -32.08 5.27 7.51
CA LYS A 47 -30.92 5.62 8.35
C LYS A 47 -29.82 6.30 7.54
N THR A 48 -29.44 5.72 6.39
CA THR A 48 -28.41 6.29 5.52
C THR A 48 -28.83 7.64 4.91
N GLN A 49 -30.09 7.82 4.53
CA GLN A 49 -30.59 9.12 4.07
C GLN A 49 -30.59 10.18 5.17
N GLU A 50 -30.97 9.82 6.39
CA GLU A 50 -30.96 10.72 7.54
C GLU A 50 -29.52 11.10 7.94
N GLU A 51 -28.58 10.15 7.93
CA GLU A 51 -27.15 10.42 8.14
C GLU A 51 -26.59 11.36 7.05
N ALA A 52 -26.96 11.16 5.79
CA ALA A 52 -26.55 12.04 4.70
C ALA A 52 -27.15 13.45 4.81
N LYS A 53 -28.40 13.58 5.28
CA LYS A 53 -29.02 14.89 5.57
C LYS A 53 -28.33 15.57 6.74
N LYS A 54 -28.13 14.86 7.87
CA LYS A 54 -27.42 15.38 9.04
C LYS A 54 -25.99 15.79 8.69
N ALA A 55 -25.28 15.00 7.89
CA ALA A 55 -23.94 15.36 7.41
C ALA A 55 -23.96 16.63 6.54
N LYS A 56 -25.00 16.83 5.71
CA LYS A 56 -25.18 18.07 4.94
C LYS A 56 -25.57 19.26 5.82
N GLU A 57 -26.39 19.05 6.84
CA GLU A 57 -26.83 20.10 7.78
C GLU A 57 -25.69 20.54 8.69
N LEU A 58 -24.93 19.60 9.24
CA LEU A 58 -23.68 19.86 9.99
C LEU A 58 -22.61 20.55 9.13
N ALA A 59 -22.60 20.31 7.81
CA ALA A 59 -21.74 21.03 6.88
C ALA A 59 -22.30 22.39 6.43
N ALA A 60 -23.61 22.62 6.58
CA ALA A 60 -24.29 23.85 6.15
C ALA A 60 -24.22 24.97 7.20
N ASP A 61 -24.10 24.63 8.48
CA ASP A 61 -24.04 25.62 9.59
C ASP A 61 -22.73 26.44 9.63
N VAL A 62 -21.74 26.13 8.77
CA VAL A 62 -20.45 26.84 8.67
C VAL A 62 -20.27 27.58 7.34
N GLU A 63 -21.21 27.48 6.38
CA GLU A 63 -20.95 27.94 5.01
C GLU A 63 -21.96 29.00 4.51
N PHE A 64 -21.94 30.18 5.15
CA PHE A 64 -22.39 31.40 4.48
C PHE A 64 -21.47 31.69 3.27
N HIS A 65 -22.05 31.66 2.06
CA HIS A 65 -21.55 32.27 0.83
C HIS A 65 -20.17 31.83 0.29
N ARG A 66 -19.92 30.53 0.12
CA ARG A 66 -18.83 30.07 -0.76
C ARG A 66 -19.39 29.41 -2.02
N ALA A 67 -18.84 29.81 -3.17
CA ALA A 67 -19.20 29.29 -4.49
C ALA A 67 -19.27 27.76 -4.52
N LYS A 68 -20.30 27.22 -5.20
CA LYS A 68 -20.60 25.78 -5.31
C LYS A 68 -19.31 24.97 -5.47
N LYS A 69 -18.90 24.27 -4.39
CA LYS A 69 -17.80 23.31 -4.45
C LYS A 69 -18.19 22.26 -5.48
N LYS A 70 -17.39 22.13 -6.54
CA LYS A 70 -17.55 21.05 -7.53
C LYS A 70 -17.55 19.75 -6.74
N ILE A 71 -18.61 18.96 -6.87
CA ILE A 71 -18.73 17.64 -6.29
C ILE A 71 -17.60 16.81 -6.91
N VAL A 72 -16.47 16.73 -6.23
CA VAL A 72 -15.41 15.78 -6.56
C VAL A 72 -16.02 14.41 -6.30
N PRO A 73 -15.93 13.45 -7.25
CA PRO A 73 -16.48 12.13 -7.04
C PRO A 73 -15.92 11.57 -5.74
N TYR A 74 -16.82 11.20 -4.83
CA TYR A 74 -16.49 10.59 -3.56
C TYR A 74 -15.75 9.28 -3.85
N ASP A 75 -14.43 9.31 -3.66
CA ASP A 75 -13.57 8.16 -3.91
C ASP A 75 -13.70 7.20 -2.74
N VAL A 76 -14.52 6.16 -2.93
CA VAL A 76 -14.77 5.11 -1.93
C VAL A 76 -13.47 4.39 -1.55
N PHE A 77 -12.45 4.41 -2.41
CA PHE A 77 -11.12 3.84 -2.12
C PHE A 77 -10.21 4.77 -1.32
N ALA A 78 -10.57 6.05 -1.17
CA ALA A 78 -9.82 7.00 -0.34
C ALA A 78 -10.12 6.81 1.16
N GLN A 79 -11.19 6.10 1.51
CA GLN A 79 -11.55 5.82 2.88
C GLN A 79 -10.66 4.71 3.44
N LYS A 80 -9.51 5.11 3.99
CA LYS A 80 -8.59 4.19 4.66
C LYS A 80 -9.17 3.74 6.00
N ASN A 81 -8.92 2.49 6.36
CA ASN A 81 -9.22 1.98 7.70
C ASN A 81 -8.42 2.76 8.74
N SER A 82 -9.08 3.36 9.73
CA SER A 82 -8.43 4.11 10.82
C SER A 82 -7.39 3.28 11.58
N GLY A 83 -7.59 1.96 11.65
CA GLY A 83 -6.63 1.00 12.22
C GLY A 83 -5.31 0.88 11.45
N VAL A 84 -5.31 1.16 10.14
CA VAL A 84 -4.10 1.12 9.30
C VAL A 84 -3.24 2.35 9.56
N GLU A 85 -3.86 3.53 9.66
CA GLU A 85 -3.13 4.77 9.97
C GLU A 85 -2.56 4.76 11.39
N SER A 86 -3.32 4.22 12.37
CA SER A 86 -2.83 4.09 13.74
C SER A 86 -1.65 3.13 13.86
N ARG A 87 -1.67 2.00 13.13
CA ARG A 87 -0.53 1.08 13.05
C ARG A 87 0.66 1.71 12.34
N ALA A 88 0.45 2.33 11.19
CA ALA A 88 1.51 3.00 10.43
C ALA A 88 2.21 4.10 11.25
N ASN A 89 1.47 4.85 12.08
CA ASN A 89 2.05 5.85 12.97
C ASN A 89 2.87 5.23 14.11
N LYS A 90 2.41 4.10 14.68
CA LYS A 90 3.18 3.35 15.68
C LYS A 90 4.47 2.79 15.08
N ASP A 91 4.37 2.10 13.95
CA ASP A 91 5.54 1.54 13.25
C ASP A 91 6.55 2.65 12.90
N LYS A 92 6.06 3.84 12.49
CA LYS A 92 6.91 5.00 12.21
C LYS A 92 7.60 5.56 13.46
N LEU A 93 6.95 5.54 14.63
CA LEU A 93 7.56 5.96 15.89
C LEU A 93 8.59 4.93 16.38
N GLU A 94 8.28 3.64 16.26
CA GLU A 94 9.18 2.55 16.65
C GLU A 94 10.43 2.53 15.77
N LEU A 95 10.28 2.65 14.45
CA LEU A 95 11.42 2.77 13.54
C LEU A 95 12.25 4.04 13.80
N LYS A 96 11.64 5.14 14.26
CA LYS A 96 12.39 6.32 14.68
C LYS A 96 13.15 6.08 15.97
N ALA A 97 12.55 5.46 16.99
CA ALA A 97 13.23 5.16 18.25
C ALA A 97 14.42 4.19 18.05
N VAL A 98 14.30 3.24 17.12
CA VAL A 98 15.41 2.34 16.74
C VAL A 98 16.51 3.10 15.99
N ASN A 99 16.15 4.09 15.16
CA ASN A 99 17.11 4.91 14.40
C ASN A 99 17.64 6.14 15.16
N ASP A 100 17.02 6.53 16.28
CA ASP A 100 17.40 7.71 17.08
C ASP A 100 18.80 7.55 17.69
N GLY A 101 19.37 6.35 17.65
CA GLY A 101 20.76 6.09 18.04
C GLY A 101 21.04 6.38 19.52
N SER A 102 20.05 6.80 20.31
CA SER A 102 20.21 7.22 21.70
C SER A 102 20.76 6.11 22.59
N ALA A 103 20.29 4.86 22.39
CA ALA A 103 20.84 3.69 23.07
C ALA A 103 22.30 3.39 22.65
N SER A 104 22.64 3.64 21.38
CA SER A 104 24.01 3.53 20.86
C SER A 104 24.92 4.60 21.46
N TYR A 105 24.46 5.86 21.50
CA TYR A 105 25.18 6.98 22.11
C TYR A 105 25.41 6.73 23.62
N ALA A 106 24.38 6.29 24.36
CA ALA A 106 24.52 5.95 25.78
C ALA A 106 25.44 4.75 26.03
N ALA A 107 25.53 3.80 25.09
CA ALA A 107 26.48 2.70 25.17
C ALA A 107 27.91 3.16 24.87
N LEU A 108 28.08 4.07 23.91
CA LEU A 108 29.38 4.66 23.56
C LEU A 108 29.91 5.57 24.68
N GLU A 109 29.05 6.33 25.34
CA GLU A 109 29.39 7.17 26.49
C GLU A 109 29.90 6.32 27.66
N ARG A 110 29.19 5.24 28.02
CA ARG A 110 29.65 4.29 29.04
C ARG A 110 30.99 3.64 28.70
N LYS A 111 31.20 3.31 27.42
CA LYS A 111 32.50 2.79 26.96
C LYS A 111 33.59 3.84 27.12
N ALA A 112 33.34 5.08 26.72
CA ALA A 112 34.29 6.18 26.85
C ALA A 112 34.67 6.46 28.31
N GLU A 113 33.70 6.50 29.22
CA GLU A 113 33.95 6.64 30.65
C GLU A 113 34.82 5.50 31.20
N LEU A 114 34.57 4.27 30.77
CA LEU A 114 35.37 3.11 31.17
C LEU A 114 36.81 3.24 30.67
N TYR A 115 37.01 3.60 29.40
CA TYR A 115 38.34 3.87 28.85
C TYR A 115 39.06 5.02 29.56
N GLU A 116 38.34 6.09 29.90
CA GLU A 116 38.93 7.23 30.62
C GLU A 116 39.34 6.84 32.05
N LYS A 117 38.55 6.01 32.73
CA LYS A 117 38.88 5.44 34.06
C LYS A 117 40.08 4.49 34.00
N LEU A 118 40.15 3.64 32.97
CA LEU A 118 41.32 2.78 32.70
C LEU A 118 42.57 3.62 32.42
N ALA A 119 42.44 4.67 31.60
CA ALA A 119 43.54 5.56 31.25
C ALA A 119 44.03 6.41 32.44
N ARG A 120 43.10 6.81 33.34
CA ARG A 120 43.42 7.48 34.61
C ARG A 120 43.99 6.53 35.67
N GLY A 121 43.88 5.22 35.49
CA GLY A 121 44.33 4.23 36.47
C GLY A 121 43.50 4.20 37.76
N GLU A 122 42.24 4.66 37.71
CA GLU A 122 41.32 4.72 38.86
C GLU A 122 40.51 3.44 39.06
N LEU A 123 40.58 2.47 38.13
CA LEU A 123 40.03 1.14 38.40
C LEU A 123 40.94 0.44 39.39
N SER A 124 40.41 0.14 40.57
CA SER A 124 41.09 -0.67 41.58
C SER A 124 41.31 -2.06 40.99
N ASP A 125 42.51 -2.29 40.49
CA ASP A 125 43.02 -3.57 40.02
C ASP A 125 43.01 -4.68 41.10
N GLU A 126 42.69 -4.32 42.36
CA GLU A 126 42.80 -5.17 43.53
C GLU A 126 41.68 -6.22 43.61
N GLU A 127 40.42 -5.89 43.26
CA GLU A 127 39.27 -6.78 43.50
C GLU A 127 39.06 -7.88 42.43
N GLU A 128 39.51 -7.66 41.19
CA GLU A 128 39.29 -8.63 40.09
C GLU A 128 40.45 -9.61 39.89
N LYS A 129 41.70 -9.22 40.21
CA LYS A 129 42.86 -10.12 40.09
C LYS A 129 42.71 -11.34 40.99
N GLU A 130 42.25 -11.18 42.23
CA GLU A 130 42.10 -12.31 43.15
C GLU A 130 41.01 -13.31 42.72
N LYS A 131 39.99 -12.84 41.99
CA LYS A 131 38.87 -13.68 41.54
C LYS A 131 39.24 -14.59 40.36
N TYR A 132 40.15 -14.15 39.50
CA TYR A 132 40.56 -14.90 38.30
C TYR A 132 41.99 -15.46 38.37
N CYS A 133 42.77 -15.12 39.40
CA CYS A 133 44.06 -15.76 39.67
C CYS A 133 43.85 -17.16 40.25
N VAL A 134 44.42 -18.15 39.58
CA VAL A 134 44.44 -19.54 40.05
C VAL A 134 45.39 -19.64 41.25
N ASP A 135 44.87 -19.97 42.43
CA ASP A 135 45.70 -20.35 43.57
C ASP A 135 46.25 -21.77 43.32
N PHE A 136 47.52 -21.84 42.89
CA PHE A 136 48.19 -23.09 42.57
C PHE A 136 48.25 -24.06 43.75
N PHE A 137 48.31 -23.56 45.00
CA PHE A 137 48.32 -24.40 46.20
C PHE A 137 46.95 -25.03 46.48
N ARG A 138 45.86 -24.33 46.15
CA ARG A 138 44.50 -24.90 46.25
C ARG A 138 44.19 -25.82 45.07
N LYS A 139 44.70 -25.50 43.87
CA LYS A 139 44.50 -26.30 42.66
C LYS A 139 45.16 -27.68 42.75
N SER A 140 46.37 -27.79 43.32
CA SER A 140 47.02 -29.09 43.51
C SER A 140 46.25 -30.00 44.48
N LEU A 141 45.67 -29.44 45.55
CA LEU A 141 44.86 -30.20 46.51
C LEU A 141 43.57 -30.75 45.87
N VAL A 142 42.86 -29.92 45.09
CA VAL A 142 41.62 -30.32 44.40
C VAL A 142 41.88 -31.34 43.29
N GLN A 143 43.05 -31.27 42.64
CA GLN A 143 43.42 -32.16 41.54
C GLN A 143 43.83 -33.58 42.03
N GLU A 144 44.37 -33.70 43.25
CA GLU A 144 44.73 -35.00 43.85
C GLU A 144 43.47 -35.78 44.28
N GLU A 145 42.47 -35.11 44.87
CA GLU A 145 41.19 -35.75 45.23
C GLU A 145 40.35 -36.17 43.99
N SER A 146 40.43 -35.41 42.89
CA SER A 146 39.67 -35.72 41.67
C SER A 146 40.34 -36.79 40.79
N GLN A 147 41.66 -36.97 40.87
CA GLN A 147 42.35 -38.06 40.17
C GLN A 147 42.17 -39.43 40.83
N GLN A 148 41.92 -39.48 42.14
CA GLN A 148 41.74 -40.75 42.86
C GLN A 148 40.37 -41.42 42.58
N LEU A 149 39.41 -40.71 41.99
CA LEU A 149 38.07 -41.22 41.66
C LEU A 149 37.88 -41.60 40.17
N GLN A 150 38.85 -41.33 39.28
CA GLN A 150 38.67 -41.51 37.82
C GLN A 150 39.61 -42.55 37.18
N THR A 151 40.34 -43.35 37.95
CA THR A 151 41.19 -44.44 37.45
C THR A 151 40.41 -45.74 37.27
N HIS A 152 39.36 -45.75 36.44
CA HIS A 152 38.82 -47.00 35.88
C HIS A 152 38.01 -46.75 34.60
N ASP A 153 38.68 -46.47 33.47
CA ASP A 153 38.47 -47.20 32.19
C ASP A 153 39.20 -46.57 30.99
N ALA A 154 39.99 -47.42 30.33
CA ALA A 154 40.28 -47.52 28.89
C ALA A 154 40.99 -46.38 28.10
N SER A 155 42.33 -46.55 27.98
CA SER A 155 43.18 -46.66 26.76
C SER A 155 43.35 -45.50 25.74
N PRO A 156 44.58 -45.29 25.18
CA PRO A 156 44.97 -44.10 24.39
C PRO A 156 45.07 -44.34 22.87
N GLY A 157 45.02 -43.28 22.05
CA GLY A 157 45.32 -43.38 20.61
C GLY A 157 45.49 -42.01 19.90
N VAL A 158 46.73 -41.52 19.79
CA VAL A 158 47.52 -41.31 18.54
C VAL A 158 47.28 -39.97 17.82
N SER A 159 48.28 -39.10 17.94
CA SER A 159 48.61 -37.95 17.09
C SER A 159 49.09 -38.40 15.71
N ILE A 160 48.87 -37.63 14.65
CA ILE A 160 49.77 -37.46 13.48
C ILE A 160 49.41 -36.14 12.76
N GLU A 161 50.45 -35.32 12.58
CA GLU A 161 50.49 -34.06 11.84
C GLU A 161 50.90 -34.33 10.37
N ASN A 162 50.55 -33.38 9.47
CA ASN A 162 51.38 -32.79 8.38
C ASN A 162 50.65 -32.53 7.04
N GLU A 163 51.13 -31.44 6.41
CA GLU A 163 50.64 -30.56 5.34
C GLU A 163 50.58 -31.16 3.91
N ASP A 164 49.75 -30.61 3.00
CA ASP A 164 50.18 -29.72 1.89
C ASP A 164 49.10 -29.49 0.79
N ASP A 165 49.08 -28.25 0.31
CA ASP A 165 48.68 -27.64 -0.97
C ASP A 165 47.25 -27.70 -1.58
N ASN A 166 46.66 -26.50 -1.58
CA ASN A 166 46.09 -25.81 -2.75
C ASN A 166 44.80 -26.36 -3.39
N ASN A 167 43.66 -25.86 -2.92
CA ASN A 167 42.49 -25.40 -3.71
C ASN A 167 41.18 -25.56 -2.92
N ASP A 168 40.93 -24.71 -1.91
CA ASP A 168 39.62 -24.70 -1.22
C ASP A 168 39.09 -23.30 -0.88
N ALA A 169 39.68 -22.25 -1.46
CA ALA A 169 39.21 -20.87 -1.27
C ALA A 169 37.88 -20.57 -1.99
N SER A 170 37.42 -21.46 -2.89
CA SER A 170 36.14 -21.30 -3.60
C SER A 170 34.93 -21.83 -2.81
N TYR A 171 35.14 -22.70 -1.82
CA TYR A 171 34.06 -23.24 -0.98
C TYR A 171 33.75 -22.39 0.25
N LEU A 172 34.66 -21.49 0.65
CA LEU A 172 34.47 -20.57 1.78
C LEU A 172 33.58 -19.34 1.46
N LEU A 173 33.33 -19.04 0.19
CA LEU A 173 32.51 -17.89 -0.23
C LEU A 173 31.03 -18.22 -0.45
N ASN A 174 30.66 -19.51 -0.51
CA ASN A 174 29.27 -19.93 -0.61
C ASN A 174 28.66 -20.31 0.75
N THR A 175 29.46 -20.39 1.81
CA THR A 175 29.02 -20.49 3.20
C THR A 175 28.79 -19.09 3.79
N LYS A 176 28.00 -18.26 3.09
CA LYS A 176 27.50 -17.03 3.70
C LYS A 176 26.71 -17.40 4.94
N THR A 177 27.24 -16.98 6.08
CA THR A 177 26.65 -17.09 7.40
C THR A 177 25.16 -16.79 7.32
N LEU A 178 24.35 -17.83 7.51
CA LEU A 178 22.92 -17.67 7.66
C LEU A 178 22.70 -16.92 8.96
N GLY A 179 22.39 -15.63 8.84
CA GLY A 179 21.89 -14.83 9.96
C GLY A 179 20.62 -15.48 10.54
N PRO A 180 20.40 -15.40 11.86
CA PRO A 180 19.21 -15.95 12.49
C PRO A 180 17.95 -15.32 11.88
N GLY A 181 17.06 -16.13 11.29
CA GLY A 181 15.75 -15.68 10.79
C GLY A 181 15.46 -15.93 9.30
N ARG A 182 16.39 -16.53 8.53
CA ARG A 182 16.05 -17.01 7.18
C ARG A 182 15.36 -18.37 7.25
N THR A 183 14.04 -18.36 7.20
CA THR A 183 13.27 -19.56 6.86
C THR A 183 13.73 -20.01 5.47
N ALA A 184 14.43 -21.14 5.41
CA ALA A 184 14.82 -21.77 4.16
C ALA A 184 13.58 -22.40 3.51
N SER A 185 12.69 -21.56 2.94
CA SER A 185 11.88 -22.03 1.82
C SER A 185 12.83 -22.14 0.64
N THR A 186 13.19 -23.37 0.27
CA THR A 186 13.91 -23.67 -0.97
C THR A 186 13.00 -23.37 -2.15
N VAL A 187 12.70 -22.08 -2.39
CA VAL A 187 12.14 -21.66 -3.67
C VAL A 187 13.27 -21.83 -4.66
N ASP A 188 13.02 -22.65 -5.69
CA ASP A 188 13.99 -22.92 -6.73
C ASP A 188 14.52 -21.59 -7.29
N ASN A 189 15.84 -21.45 -7.36
CA ASN A 189 16.48 -20.19 -7.72
C ASN A 189 16.04 -19.73 -9.12
N ASP A 190 15.70 -20.70 -9.98
CA ASP A 190 15.20 -20.45 -11.33
C ASP A 190 13.75 -19.98 -11.35
N GLU A 191 12.89 -20.45 -10.43
CA GLU A 191 11.55 -19.91 -10.23
C GLU A 191 11.60 -18.46 -9.76
N HIS A 192 12.48 -18.15 -8.80
CA HIS A 192 12.67 -16.78 -8.32
C HIS A 192 13.10 -15.83 -9.46
N LYS A 193 14.07 -16.24 -10.29
CA LYS A 193 14.50 -15.45 -11.46
C LYS A 193 13.39 -15.25 -12.48
N ARG A 194 12.55 -16.26 -12.72
CA ARG A 194 11.38 -16.16 -13.61
C ARG A 194 10.38 -15.15 -13.07
N PHE A 195 10.03 -15.24 -11.79
CA PHE A 195 9.12 -14.32 -11.14
C PHE A 195 9.61 -12.87 -11.22
N VAL A 196 10.89 -12.63 -10.92
CA VAL A 196 11.47 -11.28 -11.01
C VAL A 196 11.42 -10.73 -12.44
N ARG A 197 11.67 -11.56 -13.46
CA ARG A 197 11.53 -11.14 -14.87
C ARG A 197 10.08 -10.83 -15.23
N GLU A 198 9.16 -11.70 -14.84
CA GLU A 198 7.71 -11.53 -15.09
C GLU A 198 7.18 -10.23 -14.48
N VAL A 199 7.54 -9.93 -13.23
CA VAL A 199 7.15 -8.68 -12.57
C VAL A 199 7.69 -7.46 -13.31
N HIS A 200 8.94 -7.50 -13.80
CA HIS A 200 9.50 -6.41 -14.60
C HIS A 200 8.77 -6.24 -15.93
N GLU A 201 8.44 -7.34 -16.61
CA GLU A 201 7.67 -7.31 -17.84
C GLU A 201 6.26 -6.77 -17.61
N GLU A 202 5.59 -7.16 -16.53
CA GLU A 202 4.28 -6.64 -16.15
C GLU A 202 4.35 -5.13 -15.86
N ALA A 203 5.35 -4.70 -15.09
CA ALA A 203 5.59 -3.29 -14.80
C ALA A 203 5.84 -2.48 -16.09
N ASN A 204 6.58 -3.03 -17.05
CA ASN A 204 6.83 -2.40 -18.34
C ASN A 204 5.54 -2.30 -19.18
N LYS A 205 4.75 -3.38 -19.27
CA LYS A 205 3.44 -3.38 -19.94
C LYS A 205 2.49 -2.37 -19.31
N ALA A 206 2.49 -2.23 -17.98
CA ALA A 206 1.70 -1.22 -17.29
C ALA A 206 2.11 0.21 -17.66
N ARG A 207 3.43 0.48 -17.72
CA ARG A 207 3.97 1.77 -18.16
C ARG A 207 3.57 2.10 -19.60
N GLU A 208 3.64 1.13 -20.50
CA GLU A 208 3.23 1.29 -21.90
C GLU A 208 1.73 1.58 -22.05
N LYS A 209 0.87 0.89 -21.30
CA LYS A 209 -0.58 1.18 -21.30
C LYS A 209 -0.87 2.60 -20.83
N VAL A 210 -0.18 3.06 -19.78
CA VAL A 210 -0.33 4.43 -19.26
C VAL A 210 0.17 5.47 -20.27
N SER A 211 1.31 5.23 -20.94
CA SER A 211 1.82 6.14 -21.96
C SER A 211 0.89 6.21 -23.16
N ALA A 212 0.34 5.07 -23.62
CA ALA A 212 -0.64 5.01 -24.70
C ALA A 212 -1.93 5.79 -24.35
N LEU A 213 -2.47 5.63 -23.13
CA LEU A 213 -3.63 6.38 -22.66
C LEU A 213 -3.38 7.89 -22.62
N LYS A 214 -2.18 8.30 -22.19
CA LYS A 214 -1.78 9.71 -22.17
C LYS A 214 -1.70 10.29 -23.58
N LEU A 215 -1.11 9.55 -24.52
CA LEU A 215 -1.01 9.92 -25.93
C LEU A 215 -2.41 10.11 -26.53
N HIS A 216 -3.29 9.13 -26.36
CA HIS A 216 -4.67 9.21 -26.84
C HIS A 216 -5.44 10.40 -26.25
N ARG A 217 -5.26 10.70 -24.95
CA ARG A 217 -5.86 11.89 -24.33
C ARG A 217 -5.32 13.19 -24.92
N GLN A 218 -4.02 13.22 -25.24
CA GLN A 218 -3.39 14.36 -25.89
C GLN A 218 -3.94 14.57 -27.31
N GLU A 219 -4.07 13.50 -28.09
CA GLU A 219 -4.67 13.53 -29.43
C GLU A 219 -6.12 14.03 -29.41
N GLN A 220 -6.92 13.59 -28.43
CA GLN A 220 -8.27 14.11 -28.28
C GLN A 220 -8.29 15.61 -27.95
N ALA A 221 -7.34 16.08 -27.14
CA ALA A 221 -7.22 17.49 -26.80
C ALA A 221 -6.77 18.33 -28.00
N THR A 222 -5.81 17.85 -28.80
CA THR A 222 -5.37 18.53 -30.03
C THR A 222 -6.47 18.54 -31.07
N ALA A 223 -7.17 17.42 -31.31
CA ALA A 223 -8.30 17.35 -32.22
C ALA A 223 -9.44 18.30 -31.82
N ARG A 224 -9.72 18.42 -30.51
CA ARG A 224 -10.69 19.42 -30.01
C ARG A 224 -10.21 20.84 -30.28
N ARG A 225 -8.94 21.15 -30.03
CA ARG A 225 -8.35 22.48 -30.29
C ARG A 225 -8.41 22.83 -31.78
N GLU A 226 -8.11 21.89 -32.66
CA GLU A 226 -8.17 22.07 -34.11
C GLU A 226 -9.61 22.28 -34.58
N LYS A 227 -10.58 21.49 -34.09
CA LYS A 227 -12.01 21.70 -34.37
C LYS A 227 -12.46 23.10 -33.97
N LEU A 228 -12.07 23.57 -32.79
CA LEU A 228 -12.37 24.93 -32.34
C LEU A 228 -11.71 25.99 -33.23
N ARG A 229 -10.46 25.79 -33.65
CA ARG A 229 -9.76 26.68 -34.58
C ARG A 229 -10.48 26.75 -35.93
N GLN A 230 -10.90 25.62 -36.48
CA GLN A 230 -11.66 25.56 -37.73
C GLN A 230 -13.02 26.23 -37.60
N ALA A 231 -13.75 25.99 -36.51
CA ALA A 231 -15.03 26.64 -36.24
C ALA A 231 -14.89 28.17 -36.14
N TYR A 232 -13.83 28.64 -35.47
CA TYR A 232 -13.51 30.07 -35.39
C TYR A 232 -13.26 30.68 -36.78
N LEU A 233 -12.42 30.02 -37.60
CA LEU A 233 -12.14 30.49 -38.96
C LEU A 233 -13.40 30.50 -39.84
N ARG A 234 -14.24 29.47 -39.75
CA ARG A 234 -15.54 29.44 -40.46
C ARG A 234 -16.43 30.61 -40.06
N LYS A 235 -16.54 30.89 -38.76
CA LYS A 235 -17.33 32.02 -38.24
C LYS A 235 -16.79 33.38 -38.71
N GLN A 236 -15.47 33.53 -38.83
CA GLN A 236 -14.87 34.75 -39.38
C GLN A 236 -15.20 34.92 -40.88
N LEU A 237 -15.14 33.83 -41.67
CA LEU A 237 -15.50 33.86 -43.07
C LEU A 237 -16.99 34.17 -43.28
N GLU A 238 -17.87 33.59 -42.46
CA GLU A 238 -19.31 33.86 -42.50
C GLU A 238 -19.60 35.34 -42.22
N LYS A 239 -19.00 35.92 -41.17
CA LYS A 239 -19.11 37.36 -40.90
C LYS A 239 -18.64 38.24 -42.05
N LEU A 240 -17.53 37.87 -42.71
CA LEU A 240 -17.06 38.62 -43.88
C LEU A 240 -18.02 38.49 -45.07
N LYS A 241 -18.64 37.32 -45.25
CA LYS A 241 -19.68 37.11 -46.28
C LYS A 241 -20.94 37.92 -45.98
N GLU A 242 -21.41 37.91 -44.73
CA GLU A 242 -22.57 38.71 -44.29
C GLU A 242 -22.30 40.21 -44.49
N ALA A 243 -21.11 40.69 -44.12
CA ALA A 243 -20.72 42.09 -44.33
C ALA A 243 -20.55 42.47 -45.80
N ALA A 244 -20.20 41.51 -46.67
CA ALA A 244 -20.16 41.72 -48.11
C ALA A 244 -21.58 41.73 -48.71
N ALA A 245 -22.46 40.84 -48.26
CA ALA A 245 -23.86 40.77 -48.69
C ALA A 245 -24.65 42.03 -48.28
N SER A 246 -24.43 42.53 -47.05
CA SER A 246 -25.06 43.78 -46.60
C SER A 246 -24.57 44.99 -47.43
N LYS A 247 -23.30 45.01 -47.85
CA LYS A 247 -22.75 46.05 -48.73
C LYS A 247 -23.29 45.99 -50.16
N THR A 248 -23.66 44.81 -50.66
CA THR A 248 -24.27 44.68 -51.99
C THR A 248 -25.74 45.10 -51.98
N ASP A 249 -26.49 44.81 -50.92
CA ASP A 249 -27.88 45.25 -50.78
C ASP A 249 -27.99 46.77 -50.64
N ASP A 250 -27.14 47.42 -49.84
CA ASP A 250 -27.11 48.89 -49.73
C ASP A 250 -26.77 49.58 -51.06
N ARG A 251 -26.07 48.88 -51.97
CA ARG A 251 -25.66 49.42 -53.28
C ARG A 251 -26.74 49.25 -54.36
N MET A 252 -27.80 48.47 -54.11
CA MET A 252 -28.94 48.34 -55.03
C MET A 252 -30.15 49.19 -54.62
N VAL A 253 -30.09 49.91 -53.49
CA VAL A 253 -31.16 50.76 -52.96
C VAL A 253 -30.90 52.27 -53.20
N VAL A 254 -29.82 52.63 -53.91
CA VAL A 254 -29.50 53.99 -54.38
C VAL A 254 -29.57 54.04 -55.90
#